data_AF-A0A0F4YES9-F1
#
_entry.id   AF-A0A0F4YES9-F1
#
_cell.length_a   1.000
_cell.length_b   1.000
_cell.length_c   1.000
_cell.angle_alpha   90.00
_cell.angle_beta   90.00
_cell.angle_gamma   90.00
#
_symmetry.space_group_name_H-M   'P 1'
#
loop_
_entity.id
_entity.type
_entity.pdbx_description
1 polymer ?
#
loop_
_entity_poly.entity_id
_entity_poly.type
_entity_poly.pdbx_seq_one_letter_code
_entity_poly.pdbx_strand_id
1 'polypeptide(L)'
;MVFVNGQRVGVIDRIYETPATVQVSLQKGRCAAAAGIVGNVTVGGTVLTNWAMHSLQLDELPISVLAPAAPPSNTSANIPPLFYRGLFQVDNAEGKPALNLDTFLSLPDGVKGVVWVNGHKLGRYWRIGPQQSL
;
A
#
# COMPACT_ATOMS: atom_id res chain seq x y z
N MET A 1 1.47 9.32 -0.12
CA MET A 1 0.29 9.94 -0.76
C MET A 1 -0.16 11.09 0.12
N VAL A 2 -0.66 12.17 -0.47
CA VAL A 2 -1.10 13.37 0.25
C VAL A 2 -2.55 13.67 -0.12
N PHE A 3 -3.37 13.96 0.89
CA PHE A 3 -4.78 14.31 0.75
C PHE A 3 -5.07 15.62 1.49
N VAL A 4 -5.93 16.45 0.94
CA VAL A 4 -6.44 17.68 1.55
C VAL A 4 -7.95 17.65 1.47
N ASN A 5 -8.63 17.73 2.62
CA ASN A 5 -10.10 17.65 2.71
C ASN A 5 -10.70 16.43 1.99
N GLY A 6 -10.04 15.27 2.11
CA GLY A 6 -10.47 14.02 1.48
C GLY A 6 -10.12 13.89 -0.01
N GLN A 7 -9.59 14.94 -0.65
CA GLN A 7 -9.17 14.89 -2.05
C GLN A 7 -7.67 14.62 -2.18
N ARG A 8 -7.31 13.70 -3.10
CA ARG A 8 -5.91 13.39 -3.38
C ARG A 8 -5.25 14.55 -4.11
N VAL A 9 -4.13 15.04 -3.57
CA VAL A 9 -3.36 16.15 -4.18
C VAL A 9 -2.01 15.69 -4.74
N GLY A 10 -1.49 14.52 -4.32
CA GLY A 10 -0.25 14.00 -4.90
C GLY A 10 0.42 12.89 -4.10
N VAL A 11 1.70 12.65 -4.43
CA VAL A 11 2.59 11.72 -3.74
C VAL A 11 3.89 12.47 -3.44
N ILE A 12 4.34 12.40 -2.19
CA ILE A 12 5.71 12.72 -1.81
C ILE A 12 6.42 11.38 -1.66
N ASP A 13 7.49 11.18 -2.39
CA ASP A 13 8.32 9.99 -2.28
C ASP A 13 9.82 10.36 -2.31
N ARG A 14 10.67 9.39 -1.95
CA ARG A 14 12.13 9.56 -1.91
C ARG A 14 12.83 9.04 -3.17
N ILE A 15 12.08 8.48 -4.12
CA ILE A 15 12.60 7.75 -5.29
C ILE A 15 12.60 8.67 -6.51
N TYR A 16 11.61 9.55 -6.62
CA TYR A 16 11.39 10.49 -7.69
C TYR A 16 11.36 11.90 -7.09
N GLU A 17 12.30 12.75 -7.49
CA GLU A 17 12.52 14.07 -6.88
C GLU A 17 11.44 15.12 -7.26
N THR A 18 10.38 14.79 -8.02
CA THR A 18 9.40 15.77 -8.53
C THR A 18 7.99 15.20 -8.83
N PRO A 19 6.89 16.00 -8.77
CA PRO A 19 6.81 17.42 -8.40
C PRO A 19 5.95 17.74 -7.14
N ALA A 20 6.01 19.03 -6.75
CA ALA A 20 5.57 19.72 -5.53
C ALA A 20 6.57 19.68 -4.36
N THR A 21 7.52 20.62 -4.40
CA THR A 21 8.58 20.84 -3.41
C THR A 21 8.02 21.09 -2.01
N VAL A 22 8.12 20.09 -1.13
CA VAL A 22 8.13 20.27 0.32
C VAL A 22 9.58 20.10 0.77
N GLN A 23 10.18 21.18 1.30
CA GLN A 23 11.55 21.15 1.81
C GLN A 23 11.58 20.38 3.13
N VAL A 24 12.21 19.21 3.13
CA VAL A 24 12.49 18.45 4.36
C VAL A 24 14.00 18.45 4.57
N SER A 25 14.48 19.11 5.61
CA SER A 25 15.88 19.03 6.03
C SER A 25 16.06 17.84 6.99
N LEU A 26 17.01 16.95 6.68
CA LEU A 26 17.39 15.83 7.54
C LEU A 26 18.88 15.96 7.89
N GLN A 27 19.20 15.98 9.18
CA GLN A 27 20.59 15.90 9.63
C GLN A 27 21.07 14.45 9.59
N LYS A 28 22.27 14.24 9.04
CA LYS A 28 22.90 12.94 8.83
C LYS A 28 23.44 12.39 10.15
N GLY A 29 22.93 11.24 10.60
CA GLY A 29 23.54 10.46 11.67
C GLY A 29 22.62 9.39 12.27
N ARG A 30 22.92 8.12 11.93
CA ARG A 30 22.58 6.82 12.57
C ARG A 30 21.95 5.82 11.59
N CYS A 31 22.67 4.71 11.36
CA CYS A 31 22.26 3.55 10.56
C CYS A 31 21.21 2.66 11.24
N ALA A 32 20.15 3.28 11.75
CA ALA A 32 18.82 2.69 11.85
C ALA A 32 17.90 3.75 11.24
N ALA A 33 17.66 3.67 9.94
CA ALA A 33 16.92 4.71 9.24
C ALA A 33 15.51 4.78 9.83
N ALA A 34 15.22 5.85 10.57
CA ALA A 34 13.87 6.11 11.07
C ALA A 34 12.89 6.12 9.87
N ALA A 35 11.85 5.30 9.97
CA ALA A 35 10.79 5.23 8.98
C ALA A 35 9.68 6.24 9.33
N GLY A 36 8.98 6.73 8.31
CA GLY A 36 7.97 7.78 8.46
C GLY A 36 8.51 9.18 8.15
N ILE A 37 7.90 10.19 8.78
CA ILE A 37 8.28 11.60 8.66
C ILE A 37 9.33 11.90 9.72
N VAL A 38 10.58 12.13 9.30
CA VAL A 38 11.75 12.28 10.19
C VAL A 38 12.15 13.76 10.37
N GLY A 39 11.35 14.69 9.84
CA GLY A 39 11.62 16.13 9.91
C GLY A 39 10.34 16.96 9.80
N ASN A 40 10.49 18.27 9.72
CA ASN A 40 9.36 19.18 9.60
C ASN A 40 8.65 19.02 8.26
N VAL A 41 7.33 19.20 8.27
CA VAL A 41 6.52 19.40 7.07
C VAL A 41 6.09 20.86 7.05
N THR A 42 6.31 21.55 5.93
CA THR A 42 5.98 22.98 5.78
C THR A 42 4.98 23.21 4.66
N VAL A 43 4.06 24.16 4.85
CA VAL A 43 3.18 24.69 3.80
C VAL A 43 3.41 26.19 3.70
N GLY A 44 3.80 26.68 2.50
CA GLY A 44 4.11 28.10 2.31
C GLY A 44 5.21 28.61 3.25
N GLY A 45 6.20 27.78 3.58
CA GLY A 45 7.28 28.12 4.54
C GLY A 45 6.89 28.03 6.01
N THR A 46 5.62 27.83 6.34
CA THR A 46 5.16 27.66 7.73
C THR A 46 5.22 26.19 8.13
N VAL A 47 5.85 25.88 9.27
CA VAL A 47 5.92 24.52 9.83
C VAL A 47 4.57 24.11 10.38
N LEU A 48 4.08 22.94 9.96
CA LEU A 48 2.87 22.33 10.50
C LEU A 48 3.17 21.62 11.83
N THR A 49 2.31 21.86 12.83
CA THR A 49 2.42 21.30 14.18
C THR A 49 1.11 20.60 14.58
N ASN A 50 1.04 20.02 15.78
CA ASN A 50 -0.14 19.32 16.33
C ASN A 50 -0.59 18.09 15.51
N TRP A 51 0.36 17.22 15.18
CA TRP A 51 0.11 16.02 14.41
C TRP A 51 -0.66 14.96 15.19
N ALA A 52 -1.71 14.40 14.56
CA ALA A 52 -2.27 13.11 14.92
C ALA A 52 -1.61 12.02 14.07
N MET A 53 -0.98 11.03 14.71
CA MET A 53 -0.33 9.91 14.03
C MET A 53 -1.04 8.61 14.36
N HIS A 54 -1.39 7.84 13.34
CA HIS A 54 -2.09 6.56 13.47
C HIS A 54 -1.23 5.45 12.86
N SER A 55 -0.88 4.45 13.68
CA SER A 55 -0.19 3.26 13.20
C SER A 55 -1.18 2.29 12.57
N LEU A 56 -0.86 1.78 11.39
CA LEU A 56 -1.65 0.76 10.70
C LEU A 56 -0.97 -0.60 10.90
N GLN A 57 -1.49 -1.39 11.85
CA GLN A 57 -1.04 -2.75 12.08
C GLN A 57 -1.62 -3.65 10.98
N LEU A 58 -0.77 -4.08 10.04
CA LEU A 58 -1.14 -4.87 8.86
C LEU A 58 -0.29 -6.14 8.77
N ASP A 59 0.06 -6.71 9.92
CA ASP A 59 0.64 -8.05 9.99
C ASP A 59 -0.48 -9.09 9.88
N GLU A 60 -1.60 -8.82 10.53
CA GLU A 60 -2.87 -9.51 10.35
C GLU A 60 -3.88 -8.58 9.67
N LEU A 61 -4.77 -9.13 8.84
CA LEU A 61 -5.82 -8.34 8.20
C LEU A 61 -6.87 -7.93 9.23
N PRO A 62 -7.30 -6.66 9.27
CA PRO A 62 -8.39 -6.24 10.14
C PRO A 62 -9.67 -7.03 9.84
N ILE A 63 -10.38 -7.46 10.88
CA ILE A 63 -11.64 -8.22 10.76
C ILE A 63 -12.66 -7.48 9.88
N SER A 64 -12.67 -6.15 9.92
CA SER A 64 -13.53 -5.31 9.08
C SER A 64 -13.29 -5.48 7.57
N VAL A 65 -12.08 -5.88 7.16
CA VAL A 65 -11.76 -6.21 5.76
C VAL A 65 -12.32 -7.59 5.36
N LEU A 66 -12.54 -8.47 6.34
CA LEU A 66 -13.11 -9.81 6.13
C LEU A 66 -14.64 -9.80 6.06
N ALA A 67 -15.27 -8.72 6.53
CA ALA A 67 -16.71 -8.54 6.42
C ALA A 67 -17.14 -8.42 4.94
N PRO A 68 -18.30 -8.95 4.55
CA PRO A 68 -18.86 -8.71 3.22
C PRO A 68 -19.05 -7.20 3.01
N ALA A 69 -18.39 -6.65 1.99
CA ALA A 69 -18.57 -5.25 1.57
C ALA A 69 -19.08 -5.23 0.12
N ALA A 70 -19.96 -4.28 -0.18
CA ALA A 70 -20.36 -4.03 -1.57
C ALA A 70 -19.12 -3.65 -2.40
N PRO A 71 -19.02 -4.10 -3.65
CA PRO A 71 -17.92 -3.70 -4.52
C PRO A 71 -17.89 -2.16 -4.64
N PRO A 72 -16.70 -1.53 -4.61
CA PRO A 72 -16.59 -0.10 -4.74
C PRO A 72 -17.18 0.35 -6.08
N SER A 73 -18.10 1.30 -6.04
CA SER A 73 -18.85 1.78 -7.21
C SER A 73 -18.04 2.67 -8.17
N ASN A 74 -16.84 3.09 -7.75
CA ASN A 74 -15.98 3.99 -8.51
C ASN A 74 -14.53 3.49 -8.46
N THR A 75 -13.85 3.47 -9.61
CA THR A 75 -12.43 3.07 -9.78
C THR A 75 -11.56 4.22 -10.31
N SER A 76 -11.91 5.47 -10.00
CA SER A 76 -11.17 6.66 -10.45
C SER A 76 -9.77 6.77 -9.82
N ALA A 77 -8.86 7.49 -10.49
CA ALA A 77 -7.45 7.66 -10.07
C ALA A 77 -7.23 8.43 -8.75
N ASN A 78 -8.31 8.93 -8.12
CA ASN A 78 -8.25 9.76 -6.91
C ASN A 78 -8.68 9.03 -5.63
N ILE A 79 -8.81 7.71 -5.70
CA ILE A 79 -9.28 6.91 -4.57
C ILE A 79 -8.15 6.75 -3.53
N PRO A 80 -8.47 6.81 -2.22
CA PRO A 80 -7.53 6.47 -1.16
C PRO A 80 -7.04 5.01 -1.26
N PRO A 81 -6.01 4.60 -0.51
CA PRO A 81 -5.68 3.18 -0.37
C PRO A 81 -6.90 2.39 0.07
N LEU A 82 -7.23 1.33 -0.67
CA LEU A 82 -8.36 0.45 -0.41
C LEU A 82 -7.90 -0.99 -0.23
N PHE A 83 -8.73 -1.77 0.47
CA PHE A 83 -8.65 -3.22 0.46
C PHE A 83 -9.57 -3.76 -0.63
N TYR A 84 -9.04 -4.66 -1.45
CA TYR A 84 -9.80 -5.45 -2.40
C TYR A 84 -9.85 -6.90 -1.90
N ARG A 85 -10.99 -7.57 -2.11
CA ARG A 85 -11.19 -8.97 -1.74
C ARG A 85 -11.77 -9.72 -2.92
N GLY A 86 -11.29 -10.94 -3.12
CA GLY A 86 -11.82 -11.89 -4.09
C GLY A 86 -11.85 -13.29 -3.49
N LEU A 87 -12.54 -14.19 -4.20
CA LEU A 87 -12.58 -15.61 -3.91
C LEU A 87 -12.31 -16.34 -5.23
N PHE A 88 -11.55 -17.41 -5.17
CA PHE A 88 -11.35 -18.33 -6.28
C PHE A 88 -11.43 -19.76 -5.76
N GLN A 89 -11.82 -20.68 -6.63
CA GLN A 89 -11.85 -22.11 -6.33
C GLN A 89 -10.66 -22.77 -7.03
N VAL A 90 -10.08 -23.77 -6.37
CA VAL A 90 -8.99 -24.58 -6.93
C VAL A 90 -9.47 -26.02 -6.90
N ASP A 91 -9.54 -26.62 -8.08
CA ASP A 91 -9.93 -28.02 -8.23
C ASP A 91 -8.74 -28.95 -7.97
N ASN A 92 -9.03 -30.18 -7.56
CA ASN A 92 -8.01 -31.20 -7.42
C ASN A 92 -7.42 -31.55 -8.81
N ALA A 93 -6.11 -31.66 -8.91
CA ALA A 93 -5.42 -32.04 -10.14
C ALA A 93 -4.69 -33.37 -9.95
N GLU A 94 -4.84 -34.31 -10.89
CA GLU A 94 -4.03 -35.53 -11.02
C GLU A 94 -3.79 -36.31 -9.71
N GLY A 95 -4.85 -36.48 -8.90
CA GLY A 95 -4.76 -37.23 -7.63
C GLY A 95 -4.09 -36.48 -6.47
N LYS A 96 -3.71 -35.21 -6.66
CA LYS A 96 -3.21 -34.32 -5.60
C LYS A 96 -4.33 -33.41 -5.09
N PRO A 97 -4.41 -33.17 -3.77
CA PRO A 97 -5.27 -32.13 -3.23
C PRO A 97 -4.90 -30.77 -3.82
N ALA A 98 -5.90 -29.97 -4.17
CA ALA A 98 -5.77 -28.62 -4.72
C ALA A 98 -4.80 -27.71 -3.94
N LEU A 99 -4.72 -27.89 -2.61
CA LEU A 99 -3.86 -27.10 -1.71
C LEU A 99 -2.37 -27.46 -1.78
N ASN A 100 -1.99 -28.51 -2.51
CA ASN A 100 -0.59 -28.98 -2.61
C ASN A 100 0.07 -28.57 -3.93
N LEU A 101 -0.52 -27.61 -4.65
CA LEU A 101 -0.02 -27.12 -5.93
C LEU A 101 0.57 -25.71 -5.76
N ASP A 102 1.74 -25.51 -6.32
CA ASP A 102 2.34 -24.17 -6.40
C ASP A 102 1.68 -23.38 -7.52
N THR A 103 1.55 -22.08 -7.30
CA THR A 103 1.04 -21.12 -8.29
C THR A 103 1.67 -19.76 -8.06
N PHE A 104 1.46 -18.87 -9.03
CA PHE A 104 1.91 -17.49 -8.97
C PHE A 104 0.73 -16.56 -9.12
N LEU A 105 0.68 -15.51 -8.30
CA LEU A 105 -0.37 -14.50 -8.41
C LEU A 105 0.15 -13.28 -9.16
N SER A 106 -0.53 -12.90 -10.24
CA SER A 106 -0.27 -11.68 -11.00
C SER A 106 -1.44 -10.69 -10.87
N LEU A 107 -1.11 -9.39 -10.85
CA LEU A 107 -2.07 -8.29 -10.72
C LEU A 107 -1.79 -7.25 -11.83
N PRO A 108 -2.14 -7.54 -13.10
CA PRO A 108 -1.69 -6.75 -14.26
C PRO A 108 -2.14 -5.28 -14.20
N ASP A 109 -3.36 -5.04 -13.70
CA ASP A 109 -3.91 -3.68 -13.53
C ASP A 109 -3.59 -3.08 -12.17
N GLY A 110 -2.97 -3.86 -11.27
CA GLY A 110 -2.53 -3.38 -9.97
C GLY A 110 -1.34 -2.44 -10.12
N VAL A 111 -1.43 -1.24 -9.55
CA VAL A 111 -0.30 -0.28 -9.57
C VAL A 111 0.75 -0.64 -8.52
N LYS A 112 0.37 -0.69 -7.24
CA LYS A 112 1.27 -0.96 -6.11
C LYS A 112 0.45 -1.36 -4.88
N GLY A 113 0.91 -2.35 -4.13
CA GLY A 113 0.22 -2.77 -2.91
C GLY A 113 0.87 -3.95 -2.21
N VAL A 114 0.10 -4.59 -1.34
CA VAL A 114 0.46 -5.80 -0.59
C VAL A 114 -0.66 -6.81 -0.76
N VAL A 115 -0.32 -8.10 -0.83
CA VAL A 115 -1.30 -9.17 -1.00
C VAL A 115 -1.27 -10.13 0.18
N TRP A 116 -2.46 -10.62 0.53
CA TRP A 116 -2.69 -11.75 1.41
C TRP A 116 -3.54 -12.80 0.71
N VAL A 117 -3.23 -14.07 0.94
CA VAL A 117 -4.07 -15.21 0.54
C VAL A 117 -4.32 -16.05 1.79
N ASN A 118 -5.59 -16.27 2.13
CA ASN A 118 -6.01 -17.01 3.32
C ASN A 118 -5.34 -16.51 4.62
N GLY A 119 -5.15 -15.20 4.76
CA GLY A 119 -4.49 -14.57 5.91
C GLY A 119 -2.96 -14.55 5.84
N HIS A 120 -2.33 -15.28 4.92
CA HIS A 120 -0.88 -15.27 4.73
C HIS A 120 -0.44 -14.10 3.86
N LYS A 121 0.45 -13.24 4.38
CA LYS A 121 1.02 -12.10 3.67
C LYS A 121 2.05 -12.56 2.65
N LEU A 122 1.70 -12.52 1.36
CA LEU A 122 2.60 -12.92 0.27
C LEU A 122 3.70 -11.88 0.03
N GLY A 123 3.39 -10.61 0.24
CA GLY A 123 4.36 -9.52 0.12
C GLY A 123 3.87 -8.37 -0.75
N ARG A 124 4.83 -7.59 -1.25
CA ARG A 124 4.60 -6.34 -1.99
C ARG A 124 4.61 -6.61 -3.49
N TYR A 125 3.66 -6.04 -4.21
CA TYR A 125 3.72 -5.95 -5.67
C TYR A 125 3.86 -4.48 -6.10
N TRP A 126 4.52 -4.27 -7.24
CA TRP A 126 4.61 -2.96 -7.86
C TRP A 126 4.82 -3.13 -9.36
N ARG A 127 3.93 -2.55 -10.17
CA ARG A 127 3.95 -2.65 -11.63
C ARG A 127 5.28 -2.26 -12.29
N ILE A 128 6.08 -1.41 -11.65
CA ILE A 128 7.39 -0.96 -12.16
C ILE A 128 8.40 -2.12 -12.26
N GLY A 129 8.22 -3.20 -11.51
CA GLY A 129 9.02 -4.43 -11.64
C GLY A 129 10.34 -4.43 -10.86
N PRO A 130 11.27 -5.38 -11.16
CA PRO A 130 11.20 -6.40 -12.23
C PRO A 130 10.23 -7.56 -11.93
N GLN A 131 9.93 -7.81 -10.66
CA GLN A 131 9.01 -8.87 -10.26
C GLN A 131 7.56 -8.50 -10.62
N GLN A 132 6.86 -9.40 -11.33
CA GLN A 132 5.48 -9.20 -11.80
C GLN A 132 4.47 -10.23 -11.27
N SER A 133 4.96 -11.21 -10.49
CA SER A 133 4.14 -12.17 -9.79
C SER A 133 4.67 -12.41 -8.38
N LEU A 134 3.77 -12.71 -7.46
CA LEU A 134 4.07 -13.15 -6.09
C LEU A 134 3.94 -14.67 -6.00
#